data_AF-A0A0G4L4R4-F1
#
_entry.id   AF-A0A0G4L4R4-F1
#
_cell.length_a   1.000
_cell.length_b   1.000
_cell.length_c   1.000
_cell.angle_alpha   90.00
_cell.angle_beta   90.00
_cell.angle_gamma   90.00
#
_symmetry.space_group_name_H-M   'P 1'
#
loop_
_entity.id
_entity.type
_entity.pdbx_description
1 polymer ?
#
loop_
_entity_poly.entity_id
_entity_poly.type
_entity_poly.pdbx_seq_one_letter_code
_entity_poly.pdbx_strand_id
1 'polypeptide(L)'
;MMSRVKWAQSQYFNPTSFALKELRFPLKAGSEQPYYTDVIGNVSTSKFRSSKREALLEAKPRYPIFGGWRYPFTVGWNSDAKNFLRNVAGGGYVLNVPFLEGPKQPEGVEYGQINVRILLPEGAE
;
A
#
# COMPACT_ATOMS: atom_id res chain seq x y z
N MET A 1 -11.56 14.29 -23.22
CA MET A 1 -10.64 13.30 -23.82
C MET A 1 -9.22 13.56 -23.31
N MET A 2 -8.48 12.54 -22.85
CA MET A 2 -7.12 12.70 -22.31
C MET A 2 -6.12 12.94 -23.45
N SER A 3 -5.25 13.95 -23.30
CA SER A 3 -4.12 14.20 -24.21
C SER A 3 -2.79 14.11 -23.45
N ARG A 4 -1.88 13.23 -23.92
CA ARG A 4 -0.55 13.05 -23.31
C ARG A 4 0.31 14.30 -23.40
N VAL A 5 0.21 15.07 -24.49
CA VAL A 5 0.98 16.31 -24.69
C VAL A 5 0.55 17.37 -23.69
N LYS A 6 -0.77 17.59 -23.55
CA LYS A 6 -1.30 18.53 -22.54
C LYS A 6 -0.95 18.08 -21.12
N TRP A 7 -0.95 16.78 -20.84
CA TRP A 7 -0.51 16.24 -19.56
C TRP A 7 0.96 16.52 -19.27
N ALA A 8 1.86 16.22 -20.21
CA ALA A 8 3.29 16.49 -20.05
C ALA A 8 3.57 17.99 -19.85
N GLN A 9 2.89 18.85 -20.61
CA GLN A 9 2.97 20.31 -20.43
C GLN A 9 2.48 20.72 -19.03
N SER A 10 1.37 20.15 -18.54
CA SER A 10 0.86 20.43 -17.20
C SER A 10 1.82 19.95 -16.10
N GLN A 11 2.51 18.83 -16.29
CA GLN A 11 3.48 18.34 -15.29
C GLN A 11 4.64 19.33 -15.08
N TYR A 12 5.04 20.07 -16.12
CA TYR A 12 6.07 21.11 -16.01
C TYR A 12 5.64 22.26 -15.10
N PHE A 13 4.38 22.68 -15.18
CA PHE A 13 3.82 23.77 -14.36
C PHE A 13 3.26 23.31 -13.01
N ASN A 14 3.19 21.98 -12.79
CA ASN A 14 2.67 21.29 -11.60
C ASN A 14 1.40 21.94 -10.95
N PRO A 15 0.32 22.21 -11.72
CA PRO A 15 -0.91 22.74 -11.16
C PRO A 15 -1.63 21.66 -10.33
N THR A 16 -2.44 22.11 -9.37
CA THR A 16 -3.36 21.24 -8.61
C THR A 16 -4.26 20.47 -9.57
N SER A 17 -4.34 19.16 -9.40
CA SER A 17 -5.09 18.27 -10.29
C SER A 17 -5.93 17.30 -9.47
N PHE A 18 -7.14 17.01 -9.93
CA PHE A 18 -8.03 16.00 -9.35
C PHE A 18 -7.62 14.55 -9.68
N ALA A 19 -6.54 14.36 -10.45
CA ALA A 19 -6.04 13.04 -10.79
C ALA A 19 -5.20 12.46 -9.66
N LEU A 20 -5.46 11.20 -9.31
CA LEU A 20 -4.59 10.45 -8.41
C LEU A 20 -3.33 10.02 -9.17
N LYS A 21 -2.18 10.58 -8.77
CA LYS A 21 -0.88 10.33 -9.40
C LYS A 21 0.02 9.40 -8.58
N GLU A 22 -0.24 9.32 -7.27
CA GLU A 22 0.61 8.63 -6.32
C GLU A 22 -0.21 8.13 -5.13
N LEU A 23 0.16 6.97 -4.63
CA LEU A 23 -0.39 6.33 -3.44
C LEU A 23 0.72 6.19 -2.41
N ARG A 24 0.48 6.67 -1.19
CA ARG A 24 1.44 6.65 -0.07
C ARG A 24 0.93 5.66 0.96
N PHE A 25 1.69 4.61 1.19
CA PHE A 25 1.41 3.56 2.16
C PHE A 25 2.37 3.73 3.33
N PRO A 26 1.96 4.36 4.43
CA PRO A 26 2.75 4.37 5.65
C PRO A 26 2.74 2.96 6.25
N LEU A 27 3.92 2.35 6.31
CA LEU A 27 4.12 1.00 6.81
C LEU A 27 4.77 1.07 8.20
N LYS A 28 4.68 -0.02 8.96
CA LYS A 28 5.36 -0.12 10.26
C LYS A 28 6.88 -0.21 10.08
N ALA A 29 7.63 0.31 11.06
CA ALA A 29 9.07 0.10 11.12
C ALA A 29 9.40 -1.41 11.12
N GLY A 30 10.44 -1.81 10.39
CA GLY A 30 10.76 -3.23 10.19
C GLY A 30 9.92 -3.91 9.10
N SER A 31 9.16 -3.16 8.30
CA SER A 31 8.60 -3.68 7.05
C SER A 31 9.71 -3.89 6.03
N GLU A 32 9.65 -5.00 5.29
CA GLU A 32 10.65 -5.42 4.32
C GLU A 32 10.00 -5.93 3.04
N GLN A 33 10.78 -5.94 1.96
CA GLN A 33 10.41 -6.55 0.67
C GLN A 33 9.01 -6.14 0.15
N PRO A 34 8.71 -4.83 0.06
CA PRO A 34 7.45 -4.41 -0.51
C PRO A 34 7.40 -4.71 -2.02
N TYR A 35 6.22 -5.09 -2.49
CA TYR A 35 5.94 -5.25 -3.92
C TYR A 35 4.68 -4.49 -4.32
N TYR A 36 4.67 -4.04 -5.56
CA TYR A 36 3.55 -3.33 -6.16
C TYR A 36 3.34 -3.82 -7.59
N THR A 37 2.18 -4.44 -7.81
CA THR A 37 1.83 -5.06 -9.08
C THR A 37 0.45 -4.62 -9.54
N ASP A 38 0.23 -4.67 -10.84
CA ASP A 38 -1.08 -4.56 -11.45
C ASP A 38 -1.50 -5.90 -12.07
N VAL A 39 -2.64 -5.90 -12.76
CA VAL A 39 -3.16 -7.10 -13.45
C VAL A 39 -2.25 -7.66 -14.55
N ILE A 40 -1.31 -6.86 -15.07
CA ILE A 40 -0.38 -7.27 -16.12
C ILE A 40 1.05 -7.51 -15.60
N GLY A 41 1.30 -7.31 -14.31
CA GLY A 41 2.55 -7.66 -13.64
C GLY A 41 3.16 -6.51 -12.83
N ASN A 42 4.50 -6.51 -12.75
CA ASN A 42 5.20 -5.58 -11.88
C ASN A 42 5.09 -4.13 -12.37
N VAL A 43 4.87 -3.21 -11.42
CA VAL A 43 4.88 -1.77 -11.66
C VAL A 43 6.09 -1.17 -10.94
N SER A 44 7.15 -0.90 -11.69
CA SER A 44 8.43 -0.45 -11.14
C SER A 44 8.43 0.99 -10.64
N THR A 45 7.37 1.75 -10.90
CA THR A 45 7.19 3.13 -10.41
C THR A 45 6.76 3.16 -8.94
N SER A 46 7.53 2.47 -8.09
CA SER A 46 7.37 2.45 -6.65
C SER A 46 8.69 2.82 -5.96
N LYS A 47 8.63 3.59 -4.89
CA LYS A 47 9.76 3.96 -4.06
C LYS A 47 9.50 3.54 -2.63
N PHE A 48 10.35 2.67 -2.12
CA PHE A 48 10.32 2.29 -0.72
C PHE A 48 11.42 3.02 0.05
N ARG A 49 11.08 3.54 1.23
CA ARG A 49 12.03 4.08 2.19
C ARG A 49 11.74 3.46 3.55
N SER A 50 12.79 2.99 4.23
CA SER A 50 12.69 2.42 5.57
C SER A 50 13.73 3.06 6.47
N SER A 51 13.33 3.34 7.70
CA SER A 51 14.17 3.86 8.77
C SER A 51 13.88 3.08 10.05
N LYS A 52 14.64 3.35 11.12
CA LYS A 52 14.40 2.74 12.44
C LYS A 52 13.02 3.06 13.03
N ARG A 53 12.36 4.12 12.57
CA ARG A 53 11.09 4.62 13.16
C ARG A 53 9.90 4.55 12.22
N GLU A 54 10.16 4.59 10.91
CA GLU A 54 9.10 4.67 9.90
C GLU A 54 9.50 3.91 8.65
N ALA A 55 8.49 3.37 7.96
CA ALA A 55 8.62 2.85 6.62
C ALA A 55 7.53 3.46 5.75
N LEU A 56 7.86 3.81 4.51
CA LEU A 56 6.95 4.44 3.56
C LEU A 56 7.14 3.84 2.18
N LEU A 57 6.05 3.33 1.61
CA LEU A 57 5.98 2.92 0.22
C LEU A 57 5.19 3.96 -0.56
N GLU A 58 5.85 4.59 -1.53
CA GLU A 58 5.29 5.53 -2.48
C GLU A 58 5.07 4.79 -3.81
N ALA A 59 3.83 4.48 -4.18
CA ALA A 59 3.48 3.74 -5.38
C ALA A 59 2.78 4.64 -6.40
N LYS A 60 3.28 4.68 -7.63
CA LYS A 60 2.68 5.46 -8.72
C LYS A 60 2.04 4.52 -9.75
N PRO A 61 0.72 4.62 -9.99
CA PRO A 61 0.07 3.90 -11.07
C PRO A 61 0.70 4.20 -12.44
N ARG A 62 0.54 3.30 -13.41
CA ARG A 62 1.08 3.48 -14.78
C ARG A 62 0.53 4.72 -15.50
N TYR A 63 -0.62 5.21 -15.08
CA TYR A 63 -1.27 6.39 -15.63
C TYR A 63 -2.00 7.15 -14.50
N PRO A 64 -2.16 8.48 -14.62
CA PRO A 64 -2.97 9.25 -13.69
C PRO A 64 -4.43 8.76 -13.71
N ILE A 65 -4.99 8.48 -12.53
CA ILE A 65 -6.36 8.00 -12.39
C ILE A 65 -7.28 9.20 -12.23
N PHE A 66 -8.14 9.42 -13.22
CA PHE A 66 -9.18 10.46 -13.17
C PHE A 66 -10.50 9.89 -12.65
N GLY A 67 -11.45 10.77 -12.33
CA GLY A 67 -12.78 10.37 -11.88
C GLY A 67 -13.44 9.35 -12.82
N GLY A 68 -13.98 8.28 -12.23
CA GLY A 68 -14.59 7.16 -12.95
C GLY A 68 -13.62 6.09 -13.48
N TRP A 69 -12.31 6.32 -13.38
CA TRP A 69 -11.32 5.33 -13.83
C TRP A 69 -11.10 4.26 -12.77
N ARG A 70 -10.90 3.02 -13.22
CA ARG A 70 -10.60 1.88 -12.36
C ARG A 70 -9.16 1.46 -12.60
N TYR A 71 -8.44 1.23 -11.50
CA TYR A 71 -7.06 0.76 -11.53
C TYR A 71 -6.90 -0.39 -10.52
N PRO A 72 -7.02 -1.64 -10.98
CA PRO A 72 -6.79 -2.80 -10.12
C PRO A 72 -5.29 -2.96 -9.86
N PHE A 73 -4.91 -3.09 -8.58
CA PHE A 73 -3.53 -3.30 -8.16
C PHE A 73 -3.46 -4.20 -6.94
N THR A 74 -2.27 -4.77 -6.72
CA THR A 74 -1.92 -5.53 -5.52
C THR A 74 -0.70 -4.88 -4.89
N VAL A 75 -0.70 -4.78 -3.57
CA VAL A 75 0.41 -4.31 -2.76
C VAL A 75 0.60 -5.27 -1.59
N GLY A 76 1.85 -5.51 -1.22
CA GLY A 76 2.17 -6.32 -0.05
C GLY A 76 3.58 -6.07 0.43
N TRP A 77 3.86 -6.47 1.67
CA TRP A 77 5.16 -6.34 2.32
C TRP A 77 5.28 -7.40 3.42
N ASN A 78 6.50 -7.70 3.82
CA ASN A 78 6.81 -8.56 4.95
C ASN A 78 7.03 -7.70 6.20
N SER A 79 6.75 -8.23 7.38
CA SER A 79 7.08 -7.58 8.66
C SER A 79 7.59 -8.61 9.66
N ASP A 80 8.48 -8.21 10.57
CA ASP A 80 8.97 -9.10 11.63
C ASP A 80 7.81 -9.53 12.55
N ALA A 81 7.61 -10.84 12.68
CA ALA A 81 6.58 -11.46 13.50
C ALA A 81 6.66 -11.05 14.98
N LYS A 82 7.87 -10.74 15.48
CA LYS A 82 8.08 -10.28 16.87
C LYS A 82 7.28 -9.03 17.23
N ASN A 83 6.90 -8.22 16.23
CA ASN A 83 6.12 -7.00 16.43
C ASN A 83 4.63 -7.27 16.65
N PHE A 84 4.13 -8.45 16.28
CA PHE A 84 2.71 -8.78 16.28
C PHE A 84 2.38 -10.02 17.10
N LEU A 85 3.35 -10.92 17.29
CA LEU A 85 3.18 -12.18 17.98
C LEU A 85 3.81 -12.10 19.38
N ARG A 86 3.03 -12.39 20.42
CA ARG A 86 3.52 -12.54 21.79
C ARG A 86 3.29 -13.95 22.30
N ASN A 87 4.27 -14.48 23.04
CA ASN A 87 4.14 -15.75 23.74
C ASN A 87 3.49 -15.52 25.09
N VAL A 88 2.57 -16.40 25.46
CA VAL A 88 1.89 -16.39 26.76
C VAL A 88 2.39 -17.57 27.59
N ALA A 89 2.42 -17.41 28.91
CA ALA A 89 2.72 -18.51 29.82
C ALA A 89 1.75 -19.68 29.57
N GLY A 90 2.29 -20.90 29.46
CA GLY A 90 1.51 -22.10 29.13
C GLY A 90 1.51 -22.49 27.64
N GLY A 91 2.38 -21.91 26.81
CA GLY A 91 2.61 -22.36 25.42
C GLY A 91 1.66 -21.75 24.38
N GLY A 92 0.81 -20.80 24.76
CA GLY A 92 -0.07 -20.08 23.86
C GLY A 92 0.60 -18.92 23.13
N TYR A 93 0.08 -18.58 21.96
CA TYR A 93 0.51 -17.42 21.18
C TYR A 93 -0.67 -16.44 21.01
N VAL A 94 -0.39 -15.14 21.13
CA VAL A 94 -1.38 -14.11 20.83
C VAL A 94 -0.88 -13.26 19.67
N LEU A 95 -1.67 -13.22 18.60
CA LEU A 95 -1.44 -12.40 17.43
C LEU A 95 -2.24 -11.10 17.55
N ASN A 96 -1.56 -9.96 17.46
CA ASN A 96 -2.19 -8.63 17.42
C ASN A 96 -1.81 -7.91 16.13
N VAL A 97 -2.67 -8.00 15.12
CA VAL A 97 -2.47 -7.40 13.80
C VAL A 97 -3.55 -6.36 13.48
N PRO A 98 -3.19 -5.26 12.80
CA PRO A 98 -4.19 -4.31 12.32
C PRO A 98 -5.05 -4.96 11.23
N PHE A 99 -6.37 -4.80 11.31
CA PHE A 99 -7.30 -5.37 10.33
C PHE A 99 -7.27 -4.67 8.97
N LEU A 100 -6.88 -3.40 8.94
CA LEU A 100 -6.80 -2.60 7.72
C LEU A 100 -5.53 -1.74 7.75
N GLU A 101 -4.66 -1.97 6.77
CA GLU A 101 -3.55 -1.12 6.43
C GLU A 101 -3.65 -0.79 4.95
N GLY A 102 -3.71 0.50 4.63
CA GLY A 102 -3.90 0.96 3.26
C GLY A 102 -3.31 2.34 3.04
N PRO A 103 -3.51 2.93 1.85
CA PRO A 103 -2.91 4.20 1.54
C PRO A 103 -3.48 5.30 2.44
N LYS A 104 -2.62 6.23 2.85
CA LYS A 104 -3.05 7.48 3.51
C LYS A 104 -2.84 8.63 2.54
N GLN A 105 -3.94 9.17 2.04
CA GLN A 105 -3.96 10.35 1.17
C GLN A 105 -4.46 11.57 1.93
N PRO A 106 -3.90 12.77 1.68
CA PRO A 106 -4.47 14.03 2.19
C PRO A 106 -5.95 14.22 1.83
N GLU A 107 -6.36 13.74 0.67
CA GLU A 107 -7.72 13.82 0.15
C GLU A 107 -8.69 12.81 0.80
N GLY A 108 -8.16 11.89 1.62
CA GLY A 108 -8.93 10.80 2.22
C GLY A 108 -8.98 9.54 1.34
N VAL A 109 -9.40 8.43 1.96
CA VAL A 109 -9.59 7.13 1.30
C VAL A 109 -10.84 6.48 1.88
N GLU A 110 -11.70 5.97 1.02
CA GLU A 110 -12.92 5.25 1.39
C GLU A 110 -12.83 3.79 0.92
N TYR A 111 -13.34 2.88 1.74
CA TYR A 111 -13.38 1.45 1.46
C TYR A 111 -14.85 1.00 1.42
N GLY A 112 -15.36 0.68 0.22
CA GLY A 112 -16.73 0.20 0.07
C GLY A 112 -16.94 -1.22 0.60
N GLN A 113 -15.97 -2.11 0.39
CA GLN A 113 -16.00 -3.50 0.86
C GLN A 113 -14.59 -3.94 1.27
N ILE A 114 -14.48 -4.59 2.42
CA ILE A 114 -13.23 -5.11 2.96
C ILE A 114 -13.43 -6.58 3.29
N ASN A 115 -12.49 -7.43 2.85
CA ASN A 115 -12.40 -8.82 3.27
C ASN A 115 -11.06 -9.03 3.97
N VAL A 116 -11.09 -9.44 5.24
CA VAL A 116 -9.89 -9.71 6.05
C VAL A 116 -9.72 -11.20 6.17
N ARG A 117 -8.55 -11.71 5.78
CA ARG A 117 -8.19 -13.13 5.88
C ARG A 117 -6.89 -13.27 6.67
N ILE A 118 -6.98 -13.96 7.80
CA ILE A 118 -5.82 -14.31 8.63
C ILE A 118 -5.51 -15.79 8.40
N LEU A 119 -4.28 -16.08 8.00
CA LEU A 119 -3.79 -17.43 7.75
C LEU A 119 -2.85 -17.81 8.90
N LEU A 120 -3.20 -18.85 9.65
CA LEU A 120 -2.40 -19.39 10.74
C LEU A 120 -1.63 -20.63 10.25
N PRO A 121 -0.47 -20.95 10.87
CA PRO A 121 0.25 -22.18 10.56
C PRO A 121 -0.56 -23.42 10.92
N GLU A 122 -0.18 -24.54 10.30
CA GLU A 122 -0.73 -25.86 10.62
C GLU A 122 -0.46 -26.18 12.10
N GLY A 123 -1.51 -26.56 12.84
CA GLY A 123 -1.43 -26.87 14.28
C GLY A 123 -1.72 -25.70 15.23
N ALA A 124 -2.17 -24.55 14.72
CA ALA A 124 -2.82 -23.54 15.58
C ALA A 124 -4.22 -24.01 15.96
N GLU A 125 -4.42 -24.30 17.26
CA GLU A 125 -5.70 -24.69 17.88
C GLU A 125 -6.13 -23.68 18.96
#